data_AF-A0A357LXI6-F1
#
_entry.id   AF-A0A357LXI6-F1
#
_cell.length_a   1.000
_cell.length_b   1.000
_cell.length_c   1.000
_cell.angle_alpha   90.00
_cell.angle_beta   90.00
_cell.angle_gamma   90.00
#
_symmetry.space_group_name_H-M   'P 1'
#
loop_
_entity.id
_entity.type
_entity.pdbx_description
1 polymer ?
#
loop_
_entity_poly.entity_id
_entity_poly.type
_entity_poly.pdbx_seq_one_letter_code
_entity_poly.pdbx_strand_id
1 'polypeptide(L)' 'MNRSFPAMKRMRSVLLLSLTALIGLALNGCAYMGLGSRPLSELTQKYTDDTSRFVSVEDLVIHYQDQGSGEVVLMLHGE' A
#
# COMPACT_ATOMS: atom_id res chain seq x y z
N MET A 1 -12.05 -34.53 43.56
CA MET A 1 -10.73 -34.73 42.94
C MET A 1 -10.69 -33.98 41.60
N ASN A 2 -10.29 -32.71 41.60
CA ASN A 2 -10.34 -31.85 40.41
C ASN A 2 -8.96 -31.77 39.75
N ARG A 3 -8.68 -32.65 38.78
CA ARG A 3 -7.40 -32.62 38.04
C ARG A 3 -7.49 -31.54 36.97
N SER A 4 -7.17 -30.30 37.34
CA SER A 4 -6.92 -29.23 36.38
C SER A 4 -5.64 -29.56 35.60
N PHE A 5 -5.77 -30.21 34.44
CA PHE A 5 -4.63 -30.53 33.58
C PHE A 5 -4.00 -29.24 33.02
N PRO A 6 -2.79 -28.84 33.49
CA PRO A 6 -2.15 -27.59 33.08
C PRO A 6 -1.83 -27.56 31.57
N ALA A 7 -1.68 -28.73 30.96
CA ALA A 7 -1.44 -28.89 29.52
C ALA A 7 -2.62 -28.38 28.66
N MET A 8 -3.88 -28.60 29.06
CA MET A 8 -5.03 -28.10 28.30
C MET A 8 -5.19 -26.58 28.37
N LYS A 9 -4.79 -25.96 29.49
CA LYS A 9 -4.75 -24.49 29.62
C LYS A 9 -3.65 -23.91 28.74
N ARG A 10 -2.46 -24.52 28.72
CA ARG A 10 -1.34 -24.14 27.85
C ARG A 10 -1.69 -24.29 26.36
N MET A 11 -2.34 -25.39 25.96
CA MET A 11 -2.75 -25.63 24.58
C MET A 11 -3.81 -24.62 24.12
N ARG A 12 -4.80 -24.31 24.95
CA ARG A 12 -5.79 -23.26 24.67
C ARG A 12 -5.14 -21.89 24.53
N SER A 13 -4.18 -21.55 25.39
CA SER A 13 -3.44 -20.29 25.28
C SER A 13 -2.62 -20.20 23.99
N VAL A 14 -1.94 -21.28 23.58
CA VAL A 14 -1.19 -21.32 22.32
C VAL A 14 -2.12 -21.17 21.11
N LEU A 15 -3.29 -21.82 21.14
CA LEU A 15 -4.27 -21.79 20.04
C LEU A 15 -4.97 -20.43 19.92
N LEU A 16 -5.21 -19.75 21.05
CA LEU A 16 -5.70 -18.38 21.06
C LEU A 16 -4.64 -17.41 20.52
N LEU A 17 -3.37 -17.57 20.92
CA LEU A 17 -2.27 -16.74 20.46
C LEU A 17 -2.03 -16.88 18.95
N SER A 18 -2.06 -18.11 18.42
CA SER A 18 -1.91 -18.34 16.98
C SER A 18 -3.07 -17.77 16.17
N LEU A 19 -4.30 -17.88 16.67
CA LEU A 19 -5.48 -17.30 16.03
C LEU A 19 -5.41 -15.76 16.00
N THR A 20 -5.00 -15.12 17.11
CA THR A 20 -4.80 -13.67 17.14
C THR A 20 -3.71 -13.20 16.18
N ALA A 21 -2.62 -13.96 16.06
CA ALA A 21 -1.54 -13.65 15.12
C ALA A 21 -2.02 -13.74 13.66
N LEU A 22 -2.82 -14.76 13.34
CA LEU A 22 -3.36 -14.96 11.99
C LEU A 22 -4.35 -13.85 11.59
N ILE A 23 -5.20 -13.41 12.52
CA ILE A 23 -6.13 -12.29 12.31
C ILE A 23 -5.35 -10.98 12.10
N GLY A 24 -4.31 -10.72 12.90
CA GLY A 24 -3.45 -9.55 12.73
C GLY A 24 -2.77 -9.52 11.35
N LEU A 25 -2.34 -10.67 10.84
CA LEU A 25 -1.73 -10.76 9.50
C LEU A 25 -2.75 -10.51 8.38
N ALA A 26 -3.97 -11.05 8.51
CA ALA A 26 -5.03 -10.87 7.52
C ALA A 26 -5.48 -9.41 7.36
N LEU A 27 -5.58 -8.65 8.46
CA LEU A 27 -6.05 -7.26 8.44
C LEU A 27 -5.08 -6.30 7.74
N ASN A 28 -3.77 -6.55 7.81
CA ASN A 28 -2.77 -5.74 7.10
C ASN A 28 -2.71 -6.05 5.59
N GLY A 29 -3.15 -7.24 5.18
CA GLY A 29 -3.14 -7.65 3.78
C GLY A 29 -4.13 -6.88 2.89
N CYS A 30 -5.29 -6.49 3.41
CA CYS A 30 -6.32 -5.80 2.63
C CYS A 30 -5.86 -4.43 2.09
N ALA A 31 -5.08 -3.67 2.88
CA ALA A 31 -4.54 -2.38 2.46
C ALA A 31 -3.57 -2.51 1.26
N TYR A 32 -2.86 -3.64 1.16
CA TYR A 32 -1.95 -3.92 0.04
C TYR A 32 -2.67 -4.35 -1.24
N MET A 33 -3.95 -4.71 -1.18
CA MET A 33 -4.76 -5.07 -2.36
C MET A 33 -5.33 -3.84 -3.10
N GLY A 34 -4.87 -2.63 -2.77
CA GLY A 34 -5.37 -1.40 -3.38
C GLY A 34 -6.73 -0.96 -2.83
N LEU A 35 -7.19 -1.54 -1.72
CA LEU A 35 -8.40 -1.08 -1.01
C LEU A 35 -8.04 0.13 -0.15
N GLY A 36 -8.20 1.33 -0.70
CA GLY A 36 -8.04 2.61 0.01
C GLY A 36 -7.37 3.71 -0.83
N SER A 37 -7.60 4.97 -0.46
CA SER A 37 -6.92 6.12 -1.04
C SER A 37 -5.56 6.34 -0.38
N ARG A 38 -4.55 6.69 -1.17
CA ARG A 38 -3.23 7.12 -0.65
C ARG A 38 -3.11 8.63 -0.68
N PRO A 39 -2.37 9.25 0.26
CA PRO A 39 -2.07 10.66 0.20
C PRO A 39 -1.35 11.03 -1.10
N LEU A 40 -1.69 12.18 -1.68
CA LEU A 40 -1.06 12.67 -2.91
C LEU A 40 0.47 12.75 -2.76
N SER A 41 0.96 13.19 -1.61
CA SER A 41 2.40 13.28 -1.33
C SER A 41 3.14 11.94 -1.45
N GLU A 42 2.52 10.84 -1.02
CA GLU A 42 3.10 9.51 -1.16
C GLU A 42 3.11 9.06 -2.63
N LEU A 43 2.05 9.39 -3.37
CA LEU A 43 1.97 9.09 -4.80
C LEU A 43 3.03 9.89 -5.56
N THR A 44 3.14 11.19 -5.32
CA THR A 44 4.17 12.05 -5.91
C THR A 44 5.55 11.48 -5.62
N GLN A 45 5.87 11.14 -4.36
CA GLN A 45 7.16 10.55 -4.02
C GLN A 45 7.42 9.23 -4.76
N LYS A 46 6.41 8.36 -4.86
CA LYS A 46 6.54 7.04 -5.48
C LYS A 46 6.71 7.11 -7.01
N TYR A 47 6.06 8.07 -7.65
CA TYR A 47 5.98 8.17 -9.11
C TYR A 47 6.85 9.29 -9.71
N THR A 48 7.67 9.94 -8.89
CA THR A 48 8.63 10.95 -9.36
C THR A 48 10.03 10.34 -9.47
N ASP A 49 10.71 10.63 -10.57
CA ASP A 49 12.11 10.30 -10.82
C ASP A 49 12.83 11.46 -11.54
N ASP A 50 14.05 11.24 -12.02
CA ASP A 50 14.88 12.26 -12.68
C ASP A 50 14.25 12.81 -13.98
N THR A 51 13.35 12.05 -14.58
CA THR A 51 12.63 12.40 -15.82
C THR A 51 11.30 13.10 -15.54
N SER A 52 10.88 13.17 -14.28
CA SER A 52 9.67 13.84 -13.88
C SER A 52 9.77 15.35 -13.97
N ARG A 53 8.70 15.95 -14.48
CA ARG A 53 8.54 17.40 -14.61
C ARG A 53 7.13 17.80 -14.18
N PHE A 54 7.02 19.03 -13.70
CA PHE A 54 5.76 19.60 -13.23
C PHE A 54 5.53 20.92 -13.94
N VAL A 55 4.32 21.12 -14.45
CA VAL A 55 3.88 22.38 -15.04
C VAL A 55 2.58 22.82 -14.39
N SER A 56 2.47 24.11 -14.07
CA SER A 56 1.23 24.70 -13.60
C SER A 56 0.48 25.28 -14.80
N VAL A 57 -0.75 24.81 -15.02
CA VAL A 57 -1.66 25.35 -16.02
C VAL A 57 -2.87 25.85 -15.25
N GLU A 58 -3.03 27.18 -15.22
CA GLU A 58 -3.99 27.84 -14.32
C GLU A 58 -3.73 27.43 -12.87
N ASP A 59 -4.73 26.86 -12.18
CA ASP A 59 -4.63 26.40 -10.80
C ASP A 59 -4.33 24.89 -10.67
N LEU A 60 -4.03 24.21 -11.79
CA LEU A 60 -3.74 22.77 -11.81
C LEU A 60 -2.24 22.50 -11.99
N VAL A 61 -1.66 21.72 -11.07
CA VAL A 61 -0.30 21.20 -11.19
C VAL A 61 -0.33 19.85 -11.90
N ILE A 62 0.22 19.79 -13.10
CA ILE A 62 0.29 18.59 -13.93
C ILE A 62 1.69 17.99 -13.82
N HIS A 63 1.76 16.71 -13.46
CA HIS A 63 2.97 15.89 -13.53
C HIS A 63 3.05 15.18 -14.88
N TYR A 64 4.22 15.20 -15.50
CA TYR A 64 4.51 14.46 -16.74
C TYR A 64 5.94 13.93 -16.74
N GLN A 65 6.19 12.92 -17.58
CA GLN A 65 7.52 12.35 -17.80
C GLN A 65 8.09 12.89 -19.12
N ASP A 66 9.30 13.47 -19.07
CA ASP A 66 10.03 13.92 -20.24
C ASP A 66 11.19 12.96 -20.52
N GLN A 67 11.04 12.14 -21.56
CA GLN A 67 11.95 11.03 -21.85
C GLN A 67 12.24 10.90 -23.35
N GLY A 68 13.44 10.40 -23.65
CA GLY A 68 13.89 10.15 -25.02
C GLY A 68 14.53 11.37 -25.67
N SER A 69 14.74 11.28 -26.98
CA SER A 69 15.29 12.34 -27.81
C SER A 69 14.79 12.19 -29.25
N GLY A 70 14.68 13.30 -29.98
CA GLY A 70 14.19 13.32 -31.36
C GLY A 70 12.88 14.09 -31.52
N GLU A 71 11.99 13.58 -32.35
CA GLU A 71 10.68 14.20 -32.60
C GLU A 71 9.80 14.16 -31.35
N VAL A 72 9.09 15.26 -31.07
CA VAL A 72 8.24 15.39 -29.88
C VAL A 72 6.94 14.62 -30.09
N VAL A 73 6.67 13.68 -29.18
CA VAL A 73 5.41 12.92 -29.14
C VAL A 73 4.73 13.15 -27.80
N LEU A 74 3.49 13.64 -27.83
CA LEU A 74 2.67 13.81 -26.63
C LEU A 74 1.75 12.60 -26.43
N MET A 75 1.95 11.89 -25.32
CA MET A 75 1.11 10.76 -24.93
C MET A 75 0.07 11.21 -23.89
N LEU A 76 -1.21 11.07 -24.23
CA LEU A 76 -2.33 11.36 -23.33
C LEU A 76 -3.05 10.05 -23.02
N HIS A 77 -3.28 9.77 -21.74
CA HIS A 77 -4.16 8.67 -21.35
C HIS A 77 -5.61 9.17 -21.20
N GLY A 78 -6.57 8.28 -21.43
CA GLY A 78 -7.98 8.52 -21.13
C GLY A 78 -8.37 7.98 -19.77
N GLU A 79 -9.67 8.08 -19.51
CA GLU A 79 -10.41 7.32 -18.49
C GLU A 79 -11.02 6.07 -19.12
#